data_AF-A9U743-F1
#
_entry.id   AF-A9U743-F1
#
_cell.length_a   1.000
_cell.length_b   1.000
_cell.length_c   1.000
_cell.angle_alpha   90.00
_cell.angle_beta   90.00
_cell.angle_gamma   90.00
#
_symmetry.space_group_name_H-M   'P 1'
#
loop_
_entity.id
_entity.type
_entity.pdbx_description
1 polymer ?
#
loop_
_entity_poly.entity_id
_entity_poly.type
_entity_poly.pdbx_seq_one_letter_code
_entity_poly.pdbx_strand_id
1 'polypeptide(L)'
;MEACDLGLYSESRLYYAAGYAGEAVGDIVEAEDAVRGMNLAEQLQLLNIPAVLECVRQCFERLKEQRAGTGTIVRVCSQLEDMACREVQEYREIRGKEARARLETQLRACMSFSDMEDCFVEAFRSALEKVYGLRSEMGGKAVEIVKRWIAEHYSEHAELNTLAAMVYLTPSYLSKLFKQETGLTLTEYITDVRLKNAKRLLRTEPNMKVHQIGAEVGYADPAYFNKLFKKVVGVTPNEYKKWK
;
A
#
# COMPACT_ATOMS: atom_id res chain seq x y z
N MET A 1 -16.28 26.64 32.56
CA MET A 1 -16.97 25.52 31.91
C MET A 1 -15.90 24.47 31.63
N GLU A 2 -15.34 23.83 32.66
CA GLU A 2 -14.13 22.99 32.59
C GLU A 2 -14.22 21.87 33.65
N ALA A 3 -14.97 20.81 33.34
CA ALA A 3 -15.10 19.63 34.20
C ALA A 3 -14.92 18.31 33.44
N CYS A 4 -14.49 18.36 32.16
CA CYS A 4 -14.49 17.19 31.28
C CYS A 4 -13.20 16.37 31.31
N ASP A 5 -12.04 16.96 31.62
CA ASP A 5 -10.75 16.30 31.39
C ASP A 5 -10.39 15.18 32.39
N LEU A 6 -10.92 15.22 33.61
CA LEU A 6 -10.70 14.15 34.61
C LEU A 6 -11.58 12.90 34.38
N GLY A 7 -12.61 12.99 33.54
CA GLY A 7 -13.54 11.88 33.28
C GLY A 7 -13.08 10.88 32.22
N LEU A 8 -12.11 11.24 31.37
CA LEU A 8 -11.67 10.43 30.22
C LEU A 8 -10.92 9.15 30.60
N TYR A 9 -10.36 9.13 31.82
CA TYR A 9 -9.48 8.06 32.31
C TYR A 9 -9.97 7.38 33.59
N SER A 10 -11.18 7.70 34.08
CA SER A 10 -11.71 7.14 35.33
C SER A 10 -12.74 6.03 35.09
N GLU A 11 -12.49 4.84 35.61
CA GLU A 11 -13.52 3.81 35.84
C GLU A 11 -14.11 3.98 37.25
N SER A 12 -15.00 4.96 37.51
CA SER A 12 -16.06 4.94 38.56
C SER A 12 -16.63 6.34 38.90
N ARG A 13 -17.92 6.36 39.24
CA ARG A 13 -18.80 7.54 39.48
C ARG A 13 -18.49 8.36 40.75
N LEU A 14 -18.64 9.69 40.59
CA LEU A 14 -19.06 10.76 41.53
C LEU A 14 -18.22 11.03 42.81
N TYR A 15 -17.78 12.28 42.99
CA TYR A 15 -18.08 13.15 44.15
C TYR A 15 -17.55 14.59 43.91
N TYR A 16 -18.40 15.59 44.17
CA TYR A 16 -18.06 17.03 44.22
C TYR A 16 -17.47 17.38 45.60
N ALA A 17 -16.37 18.13 45.66
CA ALA A 17 -16.02 19.00 46.79
C ALA A 17 -15.05 20.11 46.36
N ALA A 18 -15.27 21.31 46.92
CA ALA A 18 -14.62 22.58 46.58
C ALA A 18 -13.18 22.71 47.10
N GLY A 19 -12.37 23.56 46.44
CA GLY A 19 -11.07 24.02 46.95
C GLY A 19 -10.23 24.74 45.89
N TYR A 20 -9.78 25.95 46.21
CA TYR A 20 -9.09 26.91 45.33
C TYR A 20 -7.65 26.52 44.92
N ALA A 21 -7.24 27.11 43.79
CA ALA A 21 -5.90 27.58 43.42
C ALA A 21 -4.78 26.55 43.10
N GLY A 22 -4.43 26.51 41.81
CA GLY A 22 -3.19 25.96 41.28
C GLY A 22 -3.14 26.15 39.76
N GLU A 23 -2.42 27.17 39.30
CA GLU A 23 -2.16 27.43 37.88
C GLU A 23 -1.31 26.30 37.25
N ALA A 24 -1.71 25.93 36.03
CA ALA A 24 -0.95 25.35 34.91
C ALA A 24 0.39 24.62 35.18
N VAL A 25 0.39 23.28 35.12
CA VAL A 25 1.52 22.47 34.64
C VAL A 25 0.96 21.17 34.04
N GLY A 26 1.01 20.97 32.71
CA GLY A 26 0.71 19.65 32.14
C GLY A 26 0.28 19.52 30.68
N ASP A 27 0.78 20.33 29.75
CA ASP A 27 0.65 20.06 28.31
C ASP A 27 2.01 20.28 27.64
N ILE A 28 2.96 19.37 27.88
CA ILE A 28 4.30 19.39 27.24
C ILE A 28 4.47 18.15 26.35
N VAL A 29 3.45 17.84 25.56
CA VAL A 29 3.61 16.87 24.47
C VAL A 29 3.39 17.63 23.19
N GLU A 30 4.48 17.86 22.45
CA GLU A 30 4.35 18.22 21.06
C GLU A 30 3.79 17.00 20.35
N ALA A 31 2.59 17.13 19.76
CA ALA A 31 1.90 16.08 19.02
C ALA A 31 2.80 15.34 18.01
N GLU A 32 3.89 16.00 17.59
CA GLU A 32 4.97 15.44 16.78
C GLU A 32 5.67 14.21 17.39
N ASP A 33 5.87 14.14 18.71
CA ASP A 33 6.57 13.02 19.36
C ASP A 33 5.75 11.72 19.37
N ALA A 34 4.42 11.82 19.35
CA ALA A 34 3.54 10.64 19.32
C ALA A 34 3.67 9.87 17.99
N VAL A 35 3.89 10.57 16.88
CA VAL A 35 3.96 10.01 15.51
C VAL A 35 5.40 9.76 15.05
N ARG A 36 6.39 10.33 15.75
CA ARG A 36 7.82 10.24 15.40
C ARG A 36 8.35 8.80 15.44
N GLY A 37 9.13 8.44 14.41
CA GLY A 37 9.82 7.15 14.30
C GLY A 37 8.96 5.98 13.83
N MET A 38 7.67 6.20 13.55
CA MET A 38 6.80 5.18 13.00
C MET A 38 6.97 5.10 11.48
N ASN A 39 7.04 3.89 10.93
CA ASN A 39 7.11 3.69 9.49
C ASN A 39 5.76 3.89 8.77
N LEU A 40 4.92 4.79 9.31
CA LEU A 40 3.52 4.93 8.90
C LEU A 40 3.40 5.47 7.47
N ALA A 41 4.29 6.37 7.05
CA ALA A 41 4.31 6.87 5.68
C ALA A 41 4.54 5.74 4.66
N GLU A 42 5.53 4.87 4.87
CA GLU A 42 5.76 3.73 3.97
C GLU A 42 4.59 2.75 3.99
N GLN A 43 4.01 2.45 5.17
CA GLN A 43 2.86 1.55 5.25
C GLN A 43 1.62 2.12 4.54
N LEU A 44 1.42 3.45 4.57
CA LEU A 44 0.37 4.13 3.82
C LEU A 44 0.61 4.07 2.31
N GLN A 45 1.85 4.30 1.86
CA GLN A 45 2.22 4.15 0.43
C GLN A 45 1.97 2.73 -0.08
N LEU A 46 2.29 1.71 0.74
CA LEU A 46 2.04 0.30 0.44
C LEU A 46 0.58 -0.14 0.64
N LEU A 47 -0.26 0.76 1.18
CA LEU A 47 -1.63 0.50 1.60
C LEU A 47 -1.77 -0.77 2.46
N ASN A 48 -0.80 -0.97 3.35
CA ASN A 48 -0.80 -2.09 4.29
C ASN A 48 -1.69 -1.77 5.49
N ILE A 49 -3.01 -1.89 5.30
CA ILE A 49 -4.02 -1.49 6.29
C ILE A 49 -3.74 -2.08 7.69
N PRO A 50 -3.43 -3.39 7.85
CA PRO A 50 -3.11 -3.94 9.17
C PRO A 50 -1.94 -3.24 9.86
N ALA A 51 -0.83 -3.01 9.14
CA ALA A 51 0.34 -2.36 9.72
C ALA A 51 0.11 -0.87 9.99
N VAL A 52 -0.66 -0.19 9.15
CA VAL A 52 -1.09 1.20 9.37
C VAL A 52 -1.90 1.32 10.66
N LEU A 53 -2.90 0.45 10.85
CA LEU A 53 -3.74 0.48 12.05
C LEU A 53 -2.97 0.11 13.31
N GLU A 54 -1.98 -0.77 13.21
CA GLU A 54 -1.06 -1.07 14.30
C GLU A 54 -0.24 0.17 14.70
N CYS A 55 0.30 0.92 13.74
CA CYS A 55 0.98 2.19 14.03
C CYS A 55 0.04 3.22 14.69
N VAL A 56 -1.21 3.31 14.23
CA VAL A 56 -2.21 4.21 14.84
C VAL A 56 -2.49 3.79 16.28
N ARG A 57 -2.71 2.51 16.57
CA ARG A 57 -2.92 2.02 17.95
C ARG A 57 -1.72 2.29 18.85
N GLN A 58 -0.50 2.12 18.33
CA GLN A 58 0.71 2.49 19.07
C GLN A 58 0.79 3.99 19.37
N CYS A 59 0.26 4.86 18.50
CA CYS A 59 0.11 6.29 18.82
C CYS A 59 -0.86 6.50 19.99
N PHE A 60 -2.01 5.81 19.99
CA PHE A 60 -2.99 5.92 21.06
C PHE A 60 -2.45 5.38 22.39
N GLU A 61 -1.74 4.25 22.40
CA GLU A 61 -1.11 3.76 23.63
C GLU A 61 -0.11 4.78 24.22
N ARG A 62 0.71 5.44 23.39
CA ARG A 62 1.58 6.54 23.85
C ARG A 62 0.79 7.71 24.44
N LEU A 63 -0.31 8.11 23.80
CA LEU A 63 -1.19 9.18 24.30
C LEU A 63 -1.84 8.80 25.62
N LYS A 64 -2.18 7.54 25.81
CA LYS A 64 -2.74 6.99 27.05
C LYS A 64 -1.72 6.97 28.18
N GLU A 65 -0.50 6.50 27.93
CA GLU A 65 0.62 6.51 28.89
C GLU A 65 0.91 7.93 29.38
N GLN A 66 0.81 8.90 28.49
CA GLN A 66 1.05 10.32 28.78
C GLN A 66 -0.18 11.05 29.34
N ARG A 67 -1.34 10.38 29.45
CA ARG A 67 -2.62 10.95 29.89
C ARG A 67 -2.99 12.22 29.11
N ALA A 68 -2.81 12.19 27.80
CA ALA A 68 -3.06 13.32 26.92
C ALA A 68 -4.52 13.83 27.01
N GLY A 69 -4.71 15.13 27.15
CA GLY A 69 -6.04 15.73 27.11
C GLY A 69 -6.71 15.61 25.73
N THR A 70 -8.03 15.78 25.67
CA THR A 70 -8.84 15.69 24.44
C THR A 70 -8.27 16.55 23.30
N GLY A 71 -7.83 17.77 23.59
CA GLY A 71 -7.26 18.67 22.59
C GLY A 71 -5.98 18.14 21.94
N THR A 72 -5.15 17.41 22.70
CA THR A 72 -3.92 16.80 22.19
C THR A 72 -4.23 15.56 21.34
N ILE A 73 -5.16 14.71 21.78
CA ILE A 73 -5.61 13.54 21.02
C ILE A 73 -6.17 13.96 19.65
N VAL A 74 -7.06 14.96 19.62
CA VAL A 74 -7.65 15.48 18.37
C VAL A 74 -6.58 16.07 17.44
N ARG A 75 -5.57 16.76 17.97
CA ARG A 75 -4.44 17.26 17.17
C ARG A 75 -3.65 16.12 16.53
N VAL A 76 -3.31 15.07 17.28
CA VAL A 76 -2.61 13.90 16.74
C VAL A 76 -3.45 13.18 15.68
N CYS A 77 -4.75 13.00 15.92
CA CYS A 77 -5.67 12.45 14.92
C CYS A 77 -5.66 13.25 13.61
N SER A 78 -5.65 14.59 13.72
CA SER A 78 -5.58 15.48 12.56
C SER A 78 -4.26 15.34 11.80
N GLN A 79 -3.13 15.21 12.52
CA GLN A 79 -1.81 14.97 11.92
C GLN A 79 -1.72 13.63 11.19
N LEU A 80 -2.33 12.58 11.76
CA LEU A 80 -2.41 11.26 11.12
C LEU A 80 -3.23 11.34 9.81
N GLU A 81 -4.36 12.05 9.81
CA GLU A 81 -5.13 12.30 8.59
C GLU A 81 -4.37 13.15 7.57
N ASP A 82 -3.61 14.15 8.00
CA ASP A 82 -2.79 14.97 7.11
C ASP A 82 -1.69 14.15 6.46
N MET A 83 -1.04 13.25 7.20
CA MET A 83 -0.07 12.31 6.64
C MET A 83 -0.74 11.39 5.61
N ALA A 84 -1.90 10.80 5.92
CA ALA A 84 -2.64 9.99 4.95
C ALA A 84 -3.00 10.80 3.69
N CYS A 85 -3.40 12.07 3.82
CA CYS A 85 -3.69 12.96 2.69
C CYS A 85 -2.45 13.38 1.87
N ARG A 86 -1.24 13.27 2.43
CA ARG A 86 0.03 13.50 1.71
C ARG A 86 0.48 12.25 0.96
N GLU A 87 0.38 11.09 1.61
CA GLU A 87 0.88 9.83 1.05
C GLU A 87 -0.11 9.13 0.10
N VAL A 88 -1.41 9.43 0.21
CA VAL A 88 -2.48 8.76 -0.55
C VAL A 88 -3.45 9.80 -1.09
N GLN A 89 -3.40 10.07 -2.40
CA GLN A 89 -4.24 11.08 -3.06
C GLN A 89 -5.74 10.77 -2.91
N GLU A 90 -6.14 9.52 -3.12
CA GLU A 90 -7.52 9.06 -3.05
C GLU A 90 -8.11 9.19 -1.63
N TYR A 91 -7.24 9.10 -0.61
CA TYR A 91 -7.64 9.31 0.78
C TYR A 91 -8.15 10.74 0.98
N ARG A 92 -7.51 11.74 0.36
CA ARG A 92 -7.94 13.16 0.44
C ARG A 92 -9.34 13.37 -0.15
N GLU A 93 -9.66 12.67 -1.22
CA GLU A 93 -10.97 12.75 -1.87
C GLU A 93 -12.05 12.09 -1.00
N ILE A 94 -11.76 10.93 -0.42
CA ILE A 94 -12.66 10.21 0.50
C ILE A 94 -12.85 10.99 1.83
N ARG A 95 -11.77 11.58 2.34
CA ARG A 95 -11.71 12.34 3.59
C ARG A 95 -11.58 13.84 3.31
N GLY A 96 -12.54 14.37 2.55
CA GLY A 96 -12.67 15.80 2.30
C GLY A 96 -12.96 16.61 3.58
N LYS A 97 -12.92 17.94 3.46
CA LYS A 97 -13.03 18.90 4.59
C LYS A 97 -14.21 18.61 5.53
N GLU A 98 -15.38 18.30 4.97
CA GLU A 98 -16.59 18.02 5.75
C GLU A 98 -16.49 16.72 6.57
N ALA A 99 -15.92 15.66 6.00
CA ALA A 99 -15.75 14.38 6.67
C ALA A 99 -14.78 14.50 7.85
N ARG A 100 -13.69 15.25 7.67
CA ARG A 100 -12.69 15.53 8.71
C ARG A 100 -13.27 16.35 9.85
N ALA A 101 -13.99 17.43 9.53
CA ALA A 101 -14.68 18.26 10.54
C ALA A 101 -15.73 17.46 11.34
N ARG A 102 -16.45 16.54 10.67
CA ARG A 102 -17.39 15.63 11.34
C ARG A 102 -16.69 14.71 12.31
N LEU A 103 -15.58 14.09 11.90
CA LEU A 103 -14.80 13.21 12.79
C LEU A 103 -14.26 13.99 13.99
N GLU A 104 -13.69 15.18 13.78
CA GLU A 104 -13.22 16.01 14.90
C GLU A 104 -14.35 16.28 15.91
N THR A 105 -15.55 16.62 15.43
CA THR A 105 -16.72 16.85 16.29
C THR A 105 -17.10 15.59 17.06
N GLN A 106 -17.06 14.41 16.42
CA GLN A 106 -17.33 13.12 17.06
C GLN A 106 -16.30 12.80 18.15
N LEU A 107 -15.01 12.97 17.86
CA LEU A 107 -13.92 12.73 18.82
C LEU A 107 -14.06 13.61 20.07
N ARG A 108 -14.42 14.89 19.90
CA ARG A 108 -14.64 15.81 21.03
C ARG A 108 -15.87 15.45 21.86
N ALA A 109 -16.82 14.69 21.31
CA ALA A 109 -18.04 14.27 21.99
C ALA A 109 -17.91 12.88 22.68
N CYS A 110 -16.82 12.15 22.43
CA CYS A 110 -16.54 10.87 23.08
C CYS A 110 -16.42 11.04 24.61
N MET A 111 -16.93 10.05 25.35
CA MET A 111 -16.98 10.11 26.81
C MET A 111 -15.79 9.42 27.49
N SER A 112 -14.99 8.67 26.73
CA SER A 112 -13.81 7.97 27.22
C SER A 112 -12.68 7.98 26.19
N PHE A 113 -11.45 7.70 26.65
CA PHE A 113 -10.31 7.50 25.77
C PHE A 113 -10.53 6.36 24.77
N SER A 114 -11.11 5.23 25.22
CA SER A 114 -11.40 4.08 24.36
C SER A 114 -12.37 4.45 23.23
N ASP A 115 -13.41 5.25 23.54
CA ASP A 115 -14.36 5.70 22.52
C ASP A 115 -13.68 6.59 21.47
N MET A 116 -12.72 7.42 21.86
CA MET A 116 -11.95 8.24 20.92
C MET A 116 -11.06 7.38 20.03
N GLU A 117 -10.36 6.40 20.61
CA GLU A 117 -9.52 5.46 19.86
C GLU A 117 -10.35 4.68 18.84
N ASP A 118 -11.43 4.04 19.28
CA ASP A 118 -12.29 3.25 18.42
C ASP A 118 -12.93 4.11 17.32
N CYS A 119 -13.42 5.31 17.67
CA CYS A 119 -13.99 6.25 16.71
C CYS A 119 -12.99 6.64 15.62
N PHE A 120 -11.76 6.98 16.01
CA PHE A 120 -10.71 7.34 15.06
C PHE A 120 -10.29 6.15 14.20
N VAL A 121 -9.98 5.01 14.84
CA VAL A 121 -9.50 3.79 14.17
C VAL A 121 -10.53 3.30 13.14
N GLU A 122 -11.82 3.32 13.48
CA GLU A 122 -12.88 2.89 12.55
C GLU A 122 -13.03 3.85 11.37
N ALA A 123 -13.03 5.16 11.64
CA ALA A 123 -13.09 6.17 10.59
C ALA A 123 -11.88 6.09 9.64
N PHE A 124 -10.69 5.85 10.19
CA PHE A 124 -9.44 5.73 9.45
C PHE A 124 -9.40 4.43 8.63
N ARG A 125 -9.77 3.29 9.23
CA ARG A 125 -9.92 1.99 8.55
C ARG A 125 -10.89 2.09 7.39
N SER A 126 -12.11 2.57 7.62
CA SER A 126 -13.15 2.66 6.59
C SER A 126 -12.71 3.50 5.39
N ALA A 127 -11.94 4.56 5.63
CA ALA A 127 -11.36 5.38 4.57
C ALA A 127 -10.30 4.61 3.76
N LEU A 128 -9.37 3.93 4.43
CA LEU A 128 -8.33 3.15 3.77
C LEU A 128 -8.89 1.95 2.99
N GLU A 129 -9.95 1.32 3.48
CA GLU A 129 -10.64 0.23 2.77
C GLU A 129 -11.34 0.74 1.50
N LYS A 130 -11.92 1.94 1.53
CA LYS A 130 -12.47 2.59 0.32
C LYS A 130 -11.37 2.92 -0.68
N VAL A 131 -10.24 3.46 -0.23
CA VAL A 131 -9.04 3.66 -1.08
C VAL A 131 -8.62 2.33 -1.71
N TYR A 132 -8.56 1.27 -0.90
CA TYR A 132 -8.19 -0.06 -1.36
C TYR A 132 -9.16 -0.58 -2.42
N GLY A 133 -10.47 -0.40 -2.23
CA GLY A 133 -11.49 -0.75 -3.22
C GLY A 133 -11.27 -0.03 -4.55
N LEU A 134 -11.09 1.30 -4.51
CA LEU A 134 -10.81 2.10 -5.70
C LEU A 134 -9.52 1.64 -6.41
N ARG A 135 -8.44 1.42 -5.65
CA ARG A 135 -7.17 0.93 -6.19
C ARG A 135 -7.22 -0.51 -6.67
N SER A 136 -8.07 -1.37 -6.12
CA SER A 136 -8.24 -2.74 -6.58
C SER A 136 -8.91 -2.77 -7.96
N GLU A 137 -9.98 -1.98 -8.15
CA GLU A 137 -10.62 -1.84 -9.46
C GLU A 137 -9.69 -1.22 -10.51
N MET A 138 -8.92 -0.19 -10.12
CA MET A 138 -7.88 0.38 -10.97
C MET A 138 -6.71 -0.58 -11.17
N GLY A 139 -6.39 -1.40 -10.16
CA GLY A 139 -5.28 -2.33 -10.13
C GLY A 139 -5.47 -3.49 -11.07
N GLY A 140 -6.68 -4.08 -11.11
CA GLY A 140 -7.04 -5.05 -12.15
C GLY A 140 -6.88 -4.47 -13.56
N LYS A 141 -7.34 -3.22 -13.77
CA LYS A 141 -7.13 -2.52 -15.05
C LYS A 141 -5.64 -2.27 -15.35
N ALA A 142 -4.85 -1.90 -14.34
CA ALA A 142 -3.42 -1.66 -14.47
C ALA A 142 -2.68 -2.93 -14.87
N VAL A 143 -2.99 -4.08 -14.24
CA VAL A 143 -2.41 -5.37 -14.59
C VAL A 143 -2.77 -5.76 -16.03
N GLU A 144 -4.01 -5.54 -16.47
CA GLU A 144 -4.40 -5.81 -17.86
C GLU A 144 -3.70 -4.89 -18.88
N ILE A 145 -3.49 -3.61 -18.53
CA ILE A 145 -2.69 -2.69 -19.37
C ILE A 145 -1.25 -3.18 -19.49
N VAL A 146 -0.62 -3.54 -18.37
CA VAL A 146 0.76 -4.06 -18.35
C VAL A 146 0.86 -5.37 -19.14
N LYS A 147 -0.10 -6.29 -18.98
CA LYS A 147 -0.14 -7.55 -19.75
C LYS A 147 -0.24 -7.29 -21.25
N ARG A 148 -1.07 -6.33 -21.68
CA ARG A 148 -1.20 -5.94 -23.09
C ARG A 148 0.09 -5.36 -23.63
N TRP A 149 0.70 -4.44 -22.88
CA TRP A 149 1.97 -3.86 -23.29
C TRP A 149 3.05 -4.94 -23.43
N ILE A 150 3.15 -5.88 -22.49
CA ILE A 150 4.07 -7.02 -22.56
C ILE A 150 3.77 -7.88 -23.80
N ALA A 151 2.50 -8.14 -24.11
CA ALA A 151 2.14 -8.94 -25.29
C ALA A 151 2.60 -8.29 -26.60
N GLU A 152 2.68 -6.96 -26.65
CA GLU A 152 3.11 -6.19 -27.82
C GLU A 152 4.64 -5.97 -27.86
N HIS A 153 5.29 -5.85 -26.70
CA HIS A 153 6.70 -5.44 -26.56
C HIS A 153 7.57 -6.47 -25.82
N TYR A 154 7.17 -7.75 -25.80
CA TYR A 154 7.87 -8.78 -25.00
C TYR A 154 9.34 -8.95 -25.40
N SER A 155 9.74 -8.64 -26.63
CA SER A 155 11.13 -8.73 -27.09
C SER A 155 12.02 -7.63 -26.50
N GLU A 156 11.44 -6.55 -25.99
CA GLU A 156 12.14 -5.40 -25.45
C GLU A 156 12.45 -5.54 -23.95
N HIS A 157 13.34 -4.69 -23.44
CA HIS A 157 13.62 -4.61 -22.01
C HIS A 157 12.46 -3.91 -21.28
N ALA A 158 11.64 -4.70 -20.61
CA ALA A 158 10.54 -4.23 -19.78
C ALA A 158 11.04 -3.88 -18.36
N GLU A 159 11.43 -2.63 -18.13
CA GLU A 159 11.80 -2.18 -16.79
C GLU A 159 10.54 -1.97 -15.91
N LEU A 160 10.58 -2.52 -14.69
CA LEU A 160 9.47 -2.39 -13.73
C LEU A 160 9.11 -0.93 -13.46
N ASN A 161 10.09 -0.03 -13.41
CA ASN A 161 9.88 1.40 -13.20
C ASN A 161 9.05 2.02 -14.34
N THR A 162 9.38 1.68 -15.59
CA THR A 162 8.66 2.16 -16.78
C THR A 162 7.22 1.65 -16.79
N LEU A 163 7.03 0.36 -16.48
CA LEU A 163 5.71 -0.24 -16.42
C LEU A 163 4.86 0.33 -15.28
N ALA A 164 5.46 0.59 -14.13
CA ALA A 164 4.78 1.20 -12.99
C ALA A 164 4.35 2.65 -13.31
N ALA A 165 5.23 3.43 -13.93
CA ALA A 165 4.93 4.79 -14.37
C ALA A 165 3.77 4.84 -15.38
N MET A 166 3.70 3.89 -16.32
CA MET A 166 2.63 3.79 -17.33
C MET A 166 1.24 3.66 -16.73
N VAL A 167 1.14 3.02 -15.57
CA VAL A 167 -0.13 2.81 -14.84
C VAL A 167 -0.23 3.67 -13.57
N TYR A 168 0.65 4.67 -13.42
CA TYR A 168 0.69 5.60 -12.29
C TYR A 168 0.82 4.92 -10.92
N LEU A 169 1.56 3.81 -10.85
CA LEU A 169 1.83 3.08 -9.61
C LEU A 169 3.31 3.18 -9.22
N THR A 170 3.60 2.92 -7.94
CA THR A 170 4.98 2.68 -7.52
C THR A 170 5.46 1.30 -8.00
N PRO A 171 6.76 1.10 -8.25
CA PRO A 171 7.31 -0.20 -8.67
C PRO A 171 6.99 -1.34 -7.69
N SER A 172 7.09 -1.07 -6.39
CA SER A 172 6.80 -2.03 -5.33
C SER A 172 5.34 -2.46 -5.32
N TYR A 173 4.42 -1.50 -5.48
CA TYR A 173 2.99 -1.78 -5.52
C TYR A 173 2.60 -2.54 -6.79
N LEU A 174 3.09 -2.14 -7.96
CA LEU A 174 2.86 -2.89 -9.21
C LEU A 174 3.39 -4.32 -9.10
N SER A 175 4.59 -4.53 -8.55
CA SER A 175 5.14 -5.89 -8.41
C SER A 175 4.28 -6.78 -7.51
N LYS A 176 3.77 -6.24 -6.39
CA LYS A 176 2.92 -6.98 -5.46
C LYS A 176 1.57 -7.30 -6.11
N LEU A 177 0.95 -6.28 -6.71
CA LEU A 177 -0.34 -6.38 -7.38
C LEU A 177 -0.29 -7.38 -8.55
N PHE A 178 0.71 -7.27 -9.43
CA PHE A 178 0.86 -8.17 -10.57
C PHE A 178 1.00 -9.64 -10.14
N LYS A 179 1.75 -9.91 -9.07
CA LYS A 179 1.87 -11.26 -8.51
C LYS A 179 0.58 -11.76 -7.87
N GLN A 180 -0.15 -10.90 -7.17
CA GLN A 180 -1.44 -11.25 -6.58
C GLN A 180 -2.47 -11.61 -7.66
N GLU A 181 -2.53 -10.85 -8.74
CA GLU A 181 -3.51 -11.04 -9.82
C GLU A 181 -3.14 -12.19 -10.78
N THR A 182 -1.85 -12.35 -11.10
CA THR A 182 -1.42 -13.34 -12.11
C THR A 182 -0.86 -14.63 -11.52
N GLY A 183 -0.54 -14.65 -10.22
CA GLY A 183 0.20 -15.74 -9.56
C GLY A 183 1.70 -15.77 -9.90
N LEU A 184 2.18 -14.91 -10.79
CA LEU A 184 3.56 -14.88 -11.28
C LEU A 184 4.22 -13.53 -10.99
N THR A 185 5.53 -13.54 -10.74
CA THR A 185 6.29 -12.28 -10.82
C THR A 185 6.28 -11.75 -12.25
N LEU A 186 6.48 -10.44 -12.39
CA LEU A 186 6.54 -9.79 -13.70
C LEU A 186 7.58 -10.44 -14.64
N THR A 187 8.76 -10.76 -14.10
CA THR A 187 9.84 -11.43 -14.83
C THR A 187 9.46 -12.83 -15.29
N GLU A 188 8.78 -13.61 -14.44
CA GLU A 188 8.28 -14.95 -14.80
C GLU A 188 7.22 -14.85 -15.90
N TYR A 189 6.31 -13.88 -15.81
CA TYR A 189 5.28 -13.65 -16.80
C TYR A 189 5.87 -13.28 -18.18
N ILE A 190 6.80 -12.33 -18.22
CA ILE A 190 7.52 -11.98 -19.46
C ILE A 190 8.26 -13.20 -20.02
N THR A 191 8.92 -13.97 -19.15
CA THR A 191 9.63 -15.19 -19.57
C THR A 191 8.67 -16.19 -20.22
N ASP A 192 7.49 -16.42 -19.65
CA ASP A 192 6.48 -17.31 -20.21
C ASP A 192 5.97 -16.83 -21.58
N VAL A 193 5.69 -15.52 -21.72
CA VAL A 193 5.28 -14.92 -23.00
C VAL A 193 6.37 -15.08 -24.07
N ARG A 194 7.64 -14.81 -23.73
CA ARG A 194 8.78 -14.98 -24.64
C ARG A 194 8.95 -16.44 -25.07
N LEU A 195 8.84 -17.38 -24.13
CA LEU A 195 8.98 -18.81 -24.43
C LEU A 195 7.81 -19.36 -25.25
N LYS A 196 6.58 -18.87 -25.03
CA LYS A 196 5.42 -19.19 -25.88
C LYS A 196 5.67 -18.74 -27.33
N ASN A 197 6.15 -17.52 -27.52
CA ASN A 197 6.51 -17.02 -28.85
C ASN A 197 7.68 -17.78 -29.46
N ALA A 198 8.70 -18.14 -28.68
CA ALA A 198 9.82 -18.96 -29.16
C ALA A 198 9.35 -20.34 -29.64
N LYS A 199 8.48 -21.02 -28.88
CA LYS A 199 7.89 -22.30 -29.29
C LYS A 199 7.11 -22.17 -30.60
N ARG A 200 6.34 -21.08 -30.77
CA ARG A 200 5.63 -20.78 -32.02
C ARG A 200 6.60 -20.65 -33.19
N LEU A 201 7.61 -19.78 -33.08
CA LEU A 201 8.62 -19.53 -34.12
C LEU A 201 9.41 -20.80 -34.46
N LEU A 202 9.79 -21.62 -33.48
CA LEU A 202 10.48 -22.89 -33.72
C LEU A 202 9.65 -23.84 -34.59
N ARG A 203 8.32 -23.81 -34.48
CA ARG A 203 7.40 -24.66 -35.25
C ARG A 203 7.07 -24.08 -36.63
N THR A 204 6.84 -22.77 -36.71
CA THR A 204 6.37 -22.10 -37.94
C THR A 204 7.51 -21.68 -38.87
N GLU A 205 8.70 -21.38 -38.34
CA GLU A 205 9.84 -20.85 -39.10
C GLU A 205 10.98 -21.90 -39.25
N PRO A 206 10.89 -22.84 -40.20
CA PRO A 206 11.88 -23.90 -40.37
C PRO A 206 13.28 -23.37 -40.72
N ASN A 207 13.35 -22.23 -41.41
CA ASN A 207 14.62 -21.65 -41.87
C ASN A 207 15.33 -20.78 -40.83
N MET A 208 14.61 -20.29 -39.81
CA MET A 208 15.18 -19.41 -38.79
C MET A 208 16.07 -20.21 -37.82
N LYS A 209 17.30 -19.73 -37.58
CA LYS A 209 18.25 -20.39 -36.67
C LYS A 209 17.86 -20.12 -35.22
N VAL A 210 18.19 -21.05 -34.32
CA VAL A 210 17.84 -20.94 -32.88
C VAL A 210 18.34 -19.64 -32.24
N HIS A 211 19.54 -19.19 -32.58
CA HIS A 211 20.07 -17.92 -32.04
C HIS A 211 19.29 -16.70 -32.54
N GLN A 212 18.80 -16.73 -33.79
CA GLN A 212 17.94 -15.67 -34.34
C GLN A 212 16.59 -15.65 -33.62
N ILE A 213 16.00 -16.82 -33.38
CA ILE A 213 14.75 -16.94 -32.61
C ILE A 213 14.95 -16.40 -31.18
N GLY A 214 16.07 -16.74 -30.53
CA GLY A 214 16.41 -16.22 -29.21
C GLY A 214 16.45 -14.69 -29.19
N ALA A 215 17.17 -14.08 -30.13
CA ALA A 215 17.24 -12.63 -30.27
C ALA A 215 15.86 -12.01 -30.54
N GLU A 216 15.07 -12.59 -31.44
CA GLU A 216 13.72 -12.13 -31.80
C GLU A 216 12.77 -12.07 -30.59
N VAL A 217 12.86 -13.04 -29.68
CA VAL A 217 12.03 -13.06 -28.47
C VAL A 217 12.65 -12.32 -27.28
N GLY A 218 13.73 -11.55 -27.49
CA GLY A 218 14.33 -10.70 -26.45
C GLY A 218 15.43 -11.34 -25.61
N TYR A 219 16.07 -12.42 -26.10
CA TYR A 219 17.26 -13.02 -25.49
C TYR A 219 18.48 -12.91 -26.42
N ALA A 220 19.24 -11.82 -26.25
CA ALA A 220 20.42 -11.56 -27.08
C ALA A 220 21.55 -12.59 -26.91
N ASP A 221 21.70 -13.18 -25.72
CA ASP A 221 22.68 -14.26 -25.46
C ASP A 221 22.09 -15.63 -25.85
N PRO A 222 22.60 -16.28 -26.93
CA PRO A 222 22.11 -17.57 -27.37
C PRO A 222 22.36 -18.71 -26.36
N ALA A 223 23.45 -18.64 -25.59
CA ALA A 223 23.80 -19.65 -24.59
C ALA A 223 22.83 -19.58 -23.41
N TYR A 224 22.50 -18.36 -22.96
CA TYR A 224 21.47 -18.13 -21.94
C TYR A 224 20.11 -18.63 -22.41
N PHE A 225 19.67 -18.24 -23.62
CA PHE A 225 18.39 -18.67 -24.17
C PHE A 225 18.27 -20.20 -24.23
N ASN A 226 19.31 -20.89 -24.70
CA ASN A 226 19.30 -22.35 -24.80
C ASN A 226 19.16 -23.02 -23.42
N LYS A 227 19.92 -22.55 -22.42
CA LYS A 227 19.84 -23.03 -21.04
C LYS A 227 18.46 -22.79 -20.43
N LEU A 228 17.93 -21.58 -20.58
CA LEU A 228 16.61 -21.20 -20.07
C LEU A 228 15.49 -22.03 -20.72
N PHE A 229 15.50 -22.14 -22.04
CA PHE A 229 14.51 -22.92 -22.77
C PHE A 229 14.54 -24.38 -22.34
N LYS A 230 15.73 -25.00 -22.26
CA LYS A 230 15.85 -26.39 -21.77
C LYS A 230 15.34 -26.55 -20.35
N LYS A 231 15.66 -25.61 -19.45
CA LYS A 231 15.22 -25.63 -18.06
C LYS A 231 13.70 -25.59 -17.94
N VAL A 232 13.03 -24.72 -18.70
CA VAL A 232 11.57 -24.51 -18.58
C VAL A 232 10.77 -25.49 -19.43
N VAL A 233 11.26 -25.88 -20.59
CA VAL A 233 10.55 -26.73 -21.57
C VAL A 233 10.94 -28.21 -21.44
N GLY A 234 12.06 -28.52 -20.81
CA GLY A 234 12.58 -29.89 -20.62
C GLY A 234 13.52 -30.38 -21.73
N VAL A 235 13.51 -29.73 -22.89
CA VAL A 235 14.35 -30.07 -24.06
C VAL A 235 14.96 -28.81 -24.68
N THR A 236 16.07 -28.97 -25.40
CA THR A 236 16.72 -27.85 -26.09
C THR A 236 15.83 -27.29 -27.21
N PRO A 237 16.01 -26.02 -27.61
CA PRO A 237 15.29 -25.45 -28.75
C PRO A 237 15.48 -26.25 -30.04
N ASN A 238 16.68 -26.81 -30.27
CA ASN A 238 16.98 -27.63 -31.44
C ASN A 238 16.24 -28.97 -31.43
N GLU A 239 16.13 -29.62 -30.27
CA GLU A 239 15.33 -30.84 -30.11
C GLU A 239 13.85 -30.53 -30.33
N TYR A 240 13.33 -29.47 -29.70
CA TYR A 240 11.95 -29.03 -29.86
C TYR A 240 11.60 -28.75 -31.33
N LYS A 241 12.52 -28.13 -32.09
CA LYS A 241 12.34 -27.84 -33.52
C LYS A 241 12.22 -29.11 -34.39
N LYS A 242 12.81 -30.23 -33.96
CA LYS A 242 12.77 -31.50 -34.68
C LYS A 242 11.48 -32.30 -34.43
N TRP A 243 10.73 -31.97 -33.38
CA TRP A 243 9.46 -32.64 -33.01
C TRP A 243 8.26 -32.20 -33.88
N LYS A 244 8.51 -31.92 -35.17
CA LYS A 244 7.43 -31.59 -36.12
C LYS A 244 6.49 -32.76 -36.33
#